data_AF-A0A0A0A769-F1
#
_entry.id   AF-A0A0A0A769-F1
#
_cell.length_a   1.000
_cell.length_b   1.000
_cell.length_c   1.000
_cell.angle_alpha   90.00
_cell.angle_beta   90.00
_cell.angle_gamma   90.00
#
_symmetry.space_group_name_H-M   'P 1'
#
loop_
_entity.id
_entity.type
_entity.pdbx_description
1 polymer ?
#
loop_
_entity_poly.entity_id
_entity_poly.type
_entity_poly.pdbx_seq_one_letter_code
_entity_poly.pdbx_strand_id
1 'polypeptide(L)'
;SSAEMKCSLCVVGIQALAEMNRWREVLSWVLQYYHVPEHLPPKVLELCILLYSKVREPQVMLEAGSSWLRDQTNKSLPEYGSLLELYLLHVLLPLGRFEGAEELVRGCDVFDSEQQLAFLGTICESRCQWTHREEMRLAAEEQQDAATETVLGVLSQKLLTMLTLLRRALRSVSSHFYLLPYKKMLLATFLLYLVVVRLDPASPTALPFIYK
;
A
#
# COMPACT_ATOMS: atom_id res chain seq x y z
N SER A 1 -9.11 -41.06 1.11
CA SER A 1 -8.00 -41.61 0.26
C SER A 1 -6.71 -40.82 0.50
N SER A 2 -5.56 -41.17 -0.11
CA SER A 2 -4.32 -40.36 0.02
C SER A 2 -4.54 -38.90 -0.43
N ALA A 3 -5.27 -38.68 -1.54
CA ALA A 3 -5.55 -37.34 -2.06
C ALA A 3 -6.37 -36.47 -1.08
N GLU A 4 -7.32 -37.08 -0.38
CA GLU A 4 -8.12 -36.40 0.64
C GLU A 4 -7.27 -35.95 1.83
N MET A 5 -6.36 -36.81 2.31
CA MET A 5 -5.41 -36.44 3.38
C MET A 5 -4.49 -35.30 2.94
N LYS A 6 -4.01 -35.33 1.68
CA LYS A 6 -3.22 -34.25 1.10
C LYS A 6 -4.01 -32.93 1.08
N CYS A 7 -5.28 -32.99 0.67
CA CYS A 7 -6.16 -31.83 0.67
C CYS A 7 -6.35 -31.28 2.10
N SER A 8 -6.68 -32.12 3.08
CA SER A 8 -6.87 -31.70 4.48
C SER A 8 -5.61 -31.07 5.07
N LEU A 9 -4.43 -31.65 4.83
CA LEU A 9 -3.17 -31.07 5.30
C LEU A 9 -2.89 -29.72 4.64
N CYS A 10 -3.19 -29.59 3.34
CA CYS A 10 -3.05 -28.33 2.61
C CYS A 10 -3.96 -27.24 3.19
N VAL A 11 -5.21 -27.57 3.52
CA VAL A 11 -6.16 -26.64 4.16
C VAL A 11 -5.58 -26.10 5.47
N VAL A 12 -5.07 -26.99 6.33
CA VAL A 12 -4.45 -26.61 7.61
C VAL A 12 -3.20 -25.76 7.38
N GLY A 13 -2.38 -26.09 6.37
CA GLY A 13 -1.19 -25.30 6.02
C GLY A 13 -1.53 -23.88 5.56
N ILE A 14 -2.55 -23.73 4.71
CA ILE A 14 -3.08 -22.44 4.26
C ILE A 14 -3.55 -21.61 5.47
N GLN A 15 -4.32 -22.21 6.36
CA GLN A 15 -4.83 -21.55 7.56
C GLN A 15 -3.68 -21.12 8.48
N ALA A 16 -2.70 -21.99 8.73
CA ALA A 16 -1.55 -21.66 9.56
C ALA A 16 -0.74 -20.48 8.97
N LEU A 17 -0.51 -20.47 7.65
CA LEU A 17 0.16 -19.35 6.97
C LEU A 17 -0.66 -18.06 7.07
N ALA A 18 -1.99 -18.14 6.92
CA ALA A 18 -2.87 -16.99 7.06
C ALA A 18 -2.86 -16.42 8.49
N GLU A 19 -2.97 -17.26 9.52
CA GLU A 19 -2.92 -16.87 10.94
C GLU A 19 -1.56 -16.27 11.34
N MET A 20 -0.46 -16.73 10.72
CA MET A 20 0.87 -16.14 10.90
C MET A 20 1.08 -14.85 10.10
N ASN A 21 0.04 -14.30 9.47
CA ASN A 21 0.12 -13.13 8.57
C ASN A 21 1.10 -13.33 7.38
N ARG A 22 1.33 -14.58 7.01
CA ARG A 22 2.17 -15.01 5.87
C ARG A 22 1.33 -15.35 4.64
N TRP A 23 0.18 -14.69 4.50
CA TRP A 23 -0.78 -14.92 3.41
C TRP A 23 -0.16 -14.74 2.01
N ARG A 24 0.87 -13.88 1.86
CA ARG A 24 1.57 -13.65 0.59
C ARG A 24 2.22 -14.92 0.04
N GLU A 25 2.62 -15.83 0.93
CA GLU A 25 3.33 -17.06 0.60
C GLU A 25 2.38 -18.23 0.28
N VAL A 26 1.07 -18.07 0.55
CA VAL A 26 0.10 -19.17 0.46
C VAL A 26 0.05 -19.75 -0.95
N LEU A 27 -0.21 -18.92 -1.97
CA LEU A 27 -0.36 -19.44 -3.33
C LEU A 27 0.93 -20.11 -3.84
N SER A 28 2.09 -19.51 -3.59
CA SER A 28 3.38 -20.10 -4.02
C SER A 28 3.67 -21.40 -3.28
N TRP A 29 3.37 -21.48 -1.97
CA TRP A 29 3.51 -22.71 -1.19
C TRP A 29 2.55 -23.82 -1.66
N VAL A 30 1.28 -23.49 -1.94
CA VAL A 30 0.32 -24.45 -2.48
C VAL A 30 0.77 -24.96 -3.85
N LEU A 31 1.26 -24.09 -4.72
CA LEU A 31 1.74 -24.47 -6.05
C LEU A 31 3.06 -25.26 -6.02
N GLN A 32 3.89 -25.15 -4.96
CA GLN A 32 5.00 -26.10 -4.78
C GLN A 32 4.50 -27.53 -4.59
N TYR A 33 3.30 -27.71 -4.03
CA TYR A 33 2.72 -29.01 -3.73
C TYR A 33 1.88 -29.60 -4.87
N TYR A 34 1.13 -28.76 -5.60
CA TYR A 34 0.26 -29.19 -6.72
C TYR A 34 0.81 -28.85 -8.11
N HIS A 35 1.95 -28.16 -8.16
CA HIS A 35 2.68 -27.72 -9.36
C HIS A 35 1.99 -26.61 -10.16
N VAL A 36 0.77 -26.86 -10.64
CA VAL A 36 0.05 -25.94 -11.53
C VAL A 36 -1.36 -25.66 -10.99
N PRO A 37 -1.91 -24.45 -11.24
CA PRO A 37 -3.22 -24.09 -10.74
C PRO A 37 -4.34 -25.05 -11.13
N GLU A 38 -4.29 -25.62 -12.34
CA GLU A 38 -5.29 -26.53 -12.90
C GLU A 38 -5.46 -27.81 -12.07
N HIS A 39 -4.43 -28.24 -11.34
CA HIS A 39 -4.45 -29.42 -10.48
C HIS A 39 -4.90 -29.14 -9.04
N LEU A 40 -5.23 -27.90 -8.71
CA LEU A 40 -5.69 -27.57 -7.37
C LEU A 40 -7.03 -28.26 -7.09
N PRO A 41 -7.16 -28.94 -5.93
CA PRO A 41 -8.45 -29.41 -5.47
C PRO A 41 -9.43 -28.24 -5.35
N PRO A 42 -10.72 -28.40 -5.69
CA PRO A 42 -11.73 -27.35 -5.60
C PRO A 42 -11.71 -26.60 -4.27
N LYS A 43 -11.61 -27.35 -3.16
CA LYS A 43 -11.59 -26.79 -1.82
C LYS A 43 -10.37 -25.92 -1.52
N VAL A 44 -9.22 -26.27 -2.09
CA VAL A 44 -7.97 -25.51 -1.93
C VAL A 44 -8.08 -24.19 -2.69
N LEU A 45 -8.58 -24.22 -3.94
CA LEU A 45 -8.79 -23.01 -4.73
C LEU A 45 -9.80 -22.07 -4.05
N GLU A 46 -10.93 -22.60 -3.58
CA GLU A 46 -11.95 -21.85 -2.83
C GLU A 46 -11.33 -21.07 -1.67
N LEU A 47 -10.53 -21.74 -0.83
CA LEU A 47 -9.88 -21.12 0.31
C LEU A 47 -8.87 -20.05 -0.10
N CYS A 48 -8.10 -20.27 -1.16
CA CYS A 48 -7.19 -19.25 -1.68
C CYS A 48 -7.95 -18.00 -2.14
N ILE A 49 -9.03 -18.16 -2.92
CA ILE A 49 -9.85 -17.02 -3.36
C ILE A 49 -10.41 -16.25 -2.16
N LEU A 50 -10.98 -16.96 -1.17
CA LEU A 50 -11.53 -16.34 0.02
C LEU A 50 -10.46 -15.62 0.85
N LEU A 51 -9.27 -16.21 1.01
CA LEU A 51 -8.15 -15.59 1.71
C LEU A 51 -7.73 -14.29 1.04
N TYR A 52 -7.45 -14.32 -0.26
CA TYR A 52 -6.96 -13.14 -0.99
C TYR A 52 -8.03 -12.05 -1.11
N SER A 53 -9.31 -12.44 -1.20
CA SER A 53 -10.42 -11.49 -1.08
C SER A 53 -10.48 -10.85 0.32
N LYS A 54 -10.29 -11.63 1.39
CA LYS A 54 -10.31 -11.14 2.77
C LYS A 54 -9.20 -10.13 3.07
N VAL A 55 -8.00 -10.36 2.54
CA VAL A 55 -6.86 -9.42 2.67
C VAL A 55 -6.90 -8.29 1.65
N ARG A 56 -7.96 -8.20 0.83
CA ARG A 56 -8.16 -7.17 -0.22
C ARG A 56 -7.10 -7.17 -1.31
N GLU A 57 -6.54 -8.35 -1.62
CA GLU A 57 -5.53 -8.54 -2.66
C GLU A 57 -6.00 -9.61 -3.68
N PRO A 58 -7.21 -9.49 -4.26
CA PRO A 58 -7.78 -10.52 -5.12
C PRO A 58 -7.01 -10.71 -6.45
N GLN A 59 -6.21 -9.74 -6.88
CA GLN A 59 -5.39 -9.82 -8.09
C GLN A 59 -4.42 -11.01 -8.10
N VAL A 60 -4.00 -11.48 -6.92
CA VAL A 60 -3.12 -12.65 -6.79
C VAL A 60 -3.79 -13.91 -7.36
N MET A 61 -5.12 -13.98 -7.33
CA MET A 61 -5.89 -15.13 -7.81
C MET A 61 -6.35 -15.02 -9.26
N LEU A 62 -6.07 -13.91 -9.96
CA LEU A 62 -6.54 -13.70 -11.34
C LEU A 62 -6.04 -14.80 -12.29
N GLU A 63 -4.72 -15.02 -12.35
CA GLU A 63 -4.16 -16.04 -13.25
C GLU A 63 -4.56 -17.45 -12.79
N ALA A 64 -4.36 -17.78 -11.50
CA ALA A 64 -4.63 -19.10 -10.96
C ALA A 64 -6.10 -19.54 -11.12
N GLY A 65 -7.05 -18.64 -10.82
CA GLY A 65 -8.48 -18.92 -11.01
C GLY A 65 -8.85 -19.05 -12.48
N SER A 66 -8.31 -18.19 -13.35
CA SER A 66 -8.57 -18.28 -14.79
C SER A 66 -8.04 -19.57 -15.43
N SER A 67 -6.84 -20.01 -15.03
CA SER A 67 -6.24 -21.29 -15.43
C SER A 67 -7.12 -22.46 -15.02
N TRP A 68 -7.52 -22.50 -13.75
CA TRP A 68 -8.35 -23.59 -13.22
C TRP A 68 -9.70 -23.70 -13.93
N LEU A 69 -10.37 -22.57 -14.21
CA LEU A 69 -11.67 -22.53 -14.89
C LEU A 69 -11.61 -22.89 -16.39
N ARG A 70 -10.46 -22.67 -17.04
CA ARG A 70 -10.28 -23.01 -18.46
C ARG A 70 -10.02 -24.49 -18.69
N ASP A 71 -9.53 -25.20 -17.68
CA ASP A 71 -9.19 -26.61 -17.77
C ASP A 71 -10.45 -27.49 -17.92
N GLN A 72 -10.43 -28.38 -18.92
CA GLN A 72 -11.59 -29.21 -19.27
C GLN A 72 -11.92 -30.26 -18.21
N THR A 73 -10.91 -30.73 -17.46
CA THR A 73 -11.13 -31.71 -16.39
C THR A 73 -11.91 -31.08 -15.24
N ASN A 74 -11.63 -29.81 -14.95
CA ASN A 74 -12.30 -29.06 -13.88
C ASN A 74 -13.74 -28.68 -14.23
N LYS A 75 -14.06 -28.44 -15.51
CA LYS A 75 -15.44 -28.15 -15.96
C LYS A 75 -16.43 -29.27 -15.65
N SER A 76 -15.95 -30.52 -15.58
CA SER A 76 -16.78 -31.67 -15.26
C SER A 76 -17.08 -31.84 -13.77
N LEU A 77 -16.44 -31.03 -12.90
CA LEU A 77 -16.58 -31.13 -11.45
C LEU A 77 -17.89 -30.49 -10.97
N PRO A 78 -18.56 -31.08 -9.96
CA PRO A 78 -19.78 -30.50 -9.41
C PRO A 78 -19.55 -29.15 -8.74
N GLU A 79 -18.33 -28.87 -8.25
CA GLU A 79 -17.95 -27.58 -7.64
C GLU A 79 -17.61 -26.50 -8.66
N TYR A 80 -17.59 -26.81 -9.96
CA TYR A 80 -17.20 -25.83 -10.98
C TYR A 80 -18.09 -24.59 -10.96
N GLY A 81 -19.41 -24.76 -10.93
CA GLY A 81 -20.36 -23.64 -10.93
C GLY A 81 -20.19 -22.71 -9.73
N SER A 82 -19.99 -23.26 -8.53
CA SER A 82 -19.80 -22.46 -7.32
C SER A 82 -18.44 -21.76 -7.29
N LEU A 83 -17.37 -22.40 -7.80
CA LEU A 83 -16.07 -21.76 -7.93
C LEU A 83 -16.04 -20.68 -9.00
N LEU A 84 -16.79 -20.86 -10.09
CA LEU A 84 -16.98 -19.87 -11.13
C LEU A 84 -17.65 -18.60 -10.58
N GLU A 85 -18.75 -18.79 -9.84
CA GLU A 85 -19.44 -17.71 -9.13
C GLU A 85 -18.51 -17.01 -8.14
N LEU A 86 -17.80 -17.79 -7.30
CA LEU A 86 -16.86 -17.25 -6.32
C LEU A 86 -15.77 -16.41 -6.99
N TYR A 87 -15.18 -16.90 -8.08
CA TYR A 87 -14.15 -16.20 -8.84
C TYR A 87 -14.69 -14.90 -9.46
N LEU A 88 -15.91 -14.93 -10.00
CA LEU A 88 -16.56 -13.74 -10.55
C LEU A 88 -16.74 -12.66 -9.47
N LEU A 89 -17.34 -13.03 -8.34
CA LEU A 89 -17.71 -12.10 -7.27
C LEU A 89 -16.49 -11.58 -6.48
N HIS A 90 -15.49 -12.43 -6.24
CA HIS A 90 -14.36 -12.10 -5.37
C HIS A 90 -13.07 -11.73 -6.09
N VAL A 91 -12.97 -12.00 -7.40
CA VAL A 91 -11.78 -11.68 -8.21
C VAL A 91 -12.11 -10.72 -9.34
N LEU A 92 -12.98 -11.09 -10.28
CA LEU A 92 -13.18 -10.27 -11.48
C LEU A 92 -13.88 -8.94 -11.19
N LEU A 93 -15.01 -8.97 -10.48
CA LEU A 93 -15.78 -7.76 -10.19
C LEU A 93 -15.02 -6.73 -9.35
N PRO A 94 -14.34 -7.12 -8.24
CA PRO A 94 -13.55 -6.16 -7.45
C PRO A 94 -12.39 -5.52 -8.24
N LEU A 95 -11.84 -6.25 -9.22
CA LEU A 95 -10.77 -5.78 -10.09
C LEU A 95 -11.29 -5.00 -11.31
N GLY A 96 -12.60 -4.81 -11.46
CA GLY A 96 -13.21 -4.11 -12.59
C GLY A 96 -13.09 -4.85 -13.92
N ARG A 97 -12.85 -6.17 -13.91
CA ARG A 97 -12.68 -7.01 -15.11
C ARG A 97 -14.03 -7.43 -15.68
N PHE A 98 -14.88 -6.45 -15.99
CA PHE A 98 -16.27 -6.71 -16.35
C PHE A 98 -16.45 -7.41 -17.69
N GLU A 99 -15.68 -7.05 -18.73
CA GLU A 99 -15.77 -7.71 -20.04
C GLU A 99 -15.45 -9.21 -19.92
N GLY A 100 -14.33 -9.53 -19.27
CA GLY A 100 -13.96 -10.93 -19.00
C GLY A 100 -14.98 -11.66 -18.12
N ALA A 101 -15.63 -10.97 -17.19
CA ALA A 101 -16.70 -11.57 -16.38
C ALA A 101 -17.94 -11.91 -17.24
N GLU A 102 -18.35 -11.04 -18.16
CA GLU A 102 -19.48 -11.30 -19.04
C GLU A 102 -19.19 -12.44 -20.04
N GLU A 103 -17.99 -12.44 -20.64
CA GLU A 103 -17.55 -13.52 -21.54
C GLU A 103 -17.59 -14.88 -20.83
N LEU A 104 -17.10 -14.90 -19.58
CA LEU A 104 -17.05 -16.10 -18.77
C LEU A 104 -18.45 -16.64 -18.42
N VAL A 105 -19.42 -15.76 -18.10
CA VAL A 105 -20.81 -16.16 -17.84
C VAL A 105 -21.50 -16.66 -19.11
N ARG A 106 -21.35 -15.94 -20.23
CA ARG A 106 -21.98 -16.33 -21.51
C ARG A 106 -21.40 -17.62 -22.08
N GLY A 107 -20.13 -17.89 -21.83
CA GLY A 107 -19.45 -19.12 -22.25
C GLY A 107 -19.64 -20.30 -21.31
N CYS A 108 -20.37 -20.14 -20.20
CA CYS A 108 -20.61 -21.20 -19.23
C CYS A 108 -21.87 -22.01 -19.60
N ASP A 109 -21.67 -23.28 -19.90
CA ASP A 109 -22.71 -24.28 -20.17
C ASP A 109 -23.33 -24.89 -18.90
N VAL A 110 -22.69 -24.69 -17.74
CA VAL A 110 -23.17 -25.19 -16.44
C VAL A 110 -24.33 -24.35 -15.88
N PHE A 111 -24.41 -23.08 -16.24
CA PHE A 111 -25.49 -22.19 -15.79
C PHE A 111 -26.69 -22.28 -16.71
N ASP A 112 -27.88 -22.32 -16.12
CA ASP A 112 -29.11 -22.12 -16.88
C ASP A 112 -29.27 -20.65 -17.33
N SER A 113 -30.21 -20.41 -18.24
CA SER A 113 -30.43 -19.07 -18.79
C SER A 113 -30.83 -18.04 -17.72
N GLU A 114 -31.51 -18.46 -16.64
CA GLU A 114 -31.94 -17.57 -15.57
C GLU A 114 -30.75 -17.15 -14.70
N GLN A 115 -29.88 -18.11 -14.33
CA GLN A 115 -28.62 -17.88 -13.63
C GLN A 115 -27.68 -17.00 -14.43
N GLN A 116 -27.54 -17.26 -15.75
CA GLN A 116 -26.74 -16.41 -16.61
C GLN A 116 -27.24 -14.96 -16.63
N LEU A 117 -28.56 -14.76 -16.74
CA LEU A 117 -29.16 -13.41 -16.69
C LEU A 117 -28.96 -12.74 -15.32
N ALA A 118 -29.09 -13.49 -14.23
CA ALA A 118 -28.84 -12.99 -12.88
C ALA A 118 -27.40 -12.50 -12.71
N PHE A 119 -26.41 -13.29 -13.14
CA PHE A 119 -25.01 -12.89 -13.08
C PHE A 119 -24.69 -11.69 -13.98
N LEU A 120 -25.25 -11.64 -15.19
CA LEU A 120 -25.11 -10.46 -16.07
C LEU A 120 -25.70 -9.20 -15.42
N GLY A 121 -26.82 -9.34 -14.70
CA GLY A 121 -27.38 -8.28 -13.87
C GLY A 121 -26.41 -7.81 -12.78
N THR A 122 -25.84 -8.75 -12.01
CA THR A 122 -24.83 -8.44 -10.99
C THR A 122 -23.58 -7.77 -11.55
N ILE A 123 -23.11 -8.19 -12.74
CA ILE A 123 -21.98 -7.55 -13.42
C ILE A 123 -22.33 -6.10 -13.79
N CYS A 124 -23.51 -5.86 -14.33
CA CYS A 124 -23.98 -4.53 -14.69
C CYS A 124 -24.07 -3.61 -13.46
N GLU A 125 -24.68 -4.09 -12.38
CA GLU A 125 -24.77 -3.35 -11.11
C GLU A 125 -23.39 -3.03 -10.54
N SER A 126 -22.49 -4.02 -10.55
CA SER A 126 -21.11 -3.84 -10.07
C SER A 126 -20.36 -2.80 -10.89
N ARG A 127 -20.53 -2.80 -12.22
CA ARG A 127 -19.96 -1.78 -13.12
C ARG A 127 -20.47 -0.39 -12.78
N CYS A 128 -21.78 -0.22 -12.63
CA CYS A 128 -22.38 1.06 -12.24
C CYS A 128 -21.83 1.57 -10.90
N GLN A 129 -21.75 0.70 -9.89
CA GLN A 129 -21.17 1.05 -8.59
C GLN A 129 -19.69 1.43 -8.69
N TRP A 130 -18.94 0.77 -9.58
CA TRP A 130 -17.52 1.05 -9.79
C TRP A 130 -17.32 2.43 -10.42
N THR A 131 -18.07 2.76 -11.48
CA THR A 131 -18.07 4.10 -12.09
C THR A 131 -18.42 5.18 -11.06
N HIS A 132 -19.46 4.97 -10.25
CA HIS A 132 -19.85 5.94 -9.24
C HIS A 132 -18.76 6.14 -8.16
N ARG A 133 -18.08 5.07 -7.73
CA ARG A 133 -16.94 5.19 -6.80
C ARG A 133 -15.77 5.97 -7.41
N GLU A 134 -15.51 5.80 -8.70
CA GLU A 134 -14.44 6.50 -9.39
C GLU A 134 -14.76 7.99 -9.54
N GLU A 135 -16.00 8.33 -9.92
CA GLU A 135 -16.47 9.72 -9.95
C GLU A 135 -16.35 10.40 -8.58
N MET A 136 -16.73 9.69 -7.51
CA MET A 136 -16.58 10.21 -6.14
C MET A 136 -15.13 10.40 -5.72
N ARG A 137 -14.22 9.55 -6.19
CA ARG A 137 -12.78 9.69 -5.95
C ARG A 137 -12.21 10.90 -6.65
N LEU A 138 -12.52 11.08 -7.94
CA LEU A 138 -12.07 12.23 -8.72
C LEU A 138 -12.58 13.54 -8.12
N ALA A 139 -13.85 13.58 -7.70
CA ALA A 139 -14.40 14.75 -7.00
C ALA A 139 -13.67 15.04 -5.68
N ALA A 140 -13.35 14.01 -4.90
CA ALA A 140 -12.59 14.17 -3.66
C ALA A 140 -11.16 14.68 -3.91
N GLU A 141 -10.48 14.18 -4.95
CA GLU A 141 -9.15 14.63 -5.36
C GLU A 141 -9.16 16.09 -5.81
N GLU A 142 -10.14 16.52 -6.62
CA GLU A 142 -10.29 17.93 -7.02
C GLU A 142 -10.51 18.87 -5.82
N GLN A 143 -11.33 18.46 -4.84
CA GLN A 143 -11.52 19.23 -3.61
C GLN A 143 -10.24 19.32 -2.77
N GLN A 144 -9.45 18.24 -2.74
CA GLN A 144 -8.23 18.15 -1.95
C GLN A 144 -7.08 18.94 -2.61
N ASP A 145 -7.02 18.97 -3.93
CA ASP A 145 -6.09 19.82 -4.69
C ASP A 145 -6.42 21.30 -4.52
N ALA A 146 -7.69 21.70 -4.61
CA ALA A 146 -8.10 23.08 -4.32
C ALA A 146 -7.76 23.51 -2.88
N ALA A 147 -7.92 22.60 -1.90
CA ALA A 147 -7.55 22.86 -0.51
C ALA A 147 -6.02 22.94 -0.30
N THR A 148 -5.24 22.11 -0.99
CA THR A 148 -3.77 22.13 -0.87
C THR A 148 -3.15 23.34 -1.57
N GLU A 149 -3.68 23.78 -2.72
CA GLU A 149 -3.25 25.02 -3.39
C GLU A 149 -3.47 26.26 -2.51
N THR A 150 -4.63 26.36 -1.86
CA THR A 150 -4.93 27.48 -0.95
C THR A 150 -4.02 27.48 0.29
N VAL A 151 -3.74 26.31 0.87
CA VAL A 151 -2.82 26.18 2.01
C VAL A 151 -1.37 26.51 1.62
N LEU A 152 -0.90 26.04 0.46
CA LEU A 152 0.44 26.31 -0.03
C LEU A 152 0.63 27.80 -0.36
N GLY A 153 -0.39 28.43 -0.94
CA GLY A 153 -0.47 29.87 -1.16
C GLY A 153 -0.33 30.67 0.14
N VAL A 154 -1.10 30.32 1.17
CA VAL A 154 -1.05 30.98 2.49
C VAL A 154 0.30 30.78 3.19
N LEU A 155 0.89 29.58 3.11
CA LEU A 155 2.19 29.29 3.70
C LEU A 155 3.30 30.10 3.01
N SER A 156 3.30 30.17 1.68
CA SER A 156 4.28 30.92 0.91
C SER A 156 4.27 32.41 1.27
N GLN A 157 3.07 32.98 1.46
CA GLN A 157 2.90 34.38 1.81
C GLN A 157 3.36 34.68 3.25
N LYS A 158 3.13 33.76 4.19
CA LYS A 158 3.67 33.86 5.56
C LYS A 158 5.20 33.76 5.61
N LEU A 159 5.80 32.89 4.80
CA LEU A 159 7.26 32.78 4.73
C LEU A 159 7.90 34.03 4.12
N LEU A 160 7.27 34.61 3.09
CA LEU A 160 7.72 35.85 2.47
C LEU A 160 7.66 37.03 3.45
N THR A 161 6.58 37.15 4.22
CA THR A 161 6.45 38.20 5.24
C THR A 161 7.44 38.01 6.40
N MET A 162 7.67 36.78 6.84
CA MET A 162 8.71 36.49 7.85
C MET A 162 10.12 36.84 7.34
N LEU A 163 10.46 36.48 6.10
CA LEU A 163 11.75 36.81 5.48
C LEU A 163 11.98 38.31 5.35
N THR A 164 10.96 39.07 4.96
CA THR A 164 11.06 40.53 4.84
C THR A 164 11.23 41.21 6.19
N LEU A 165 10.52 40.75 7.23
CA LEU A 165 10.71 41.22 8.60
C LEU A 165 12.10 40.90 9.13
N LEU A 166 12.60 39.68 8.90
CA LEU A 166 13.93 39.26 9.33
C LEU A 166 15.03 40.09 8.64
N ARG A 167 14.90 40.31 7.32
CA ARG A 167 15.82 41.20 6.57
C ARG A 167 15.80 42.64 7.09
N ARG A 168 14.62 43.15 7.48
CA ARG A 168 14.47 44.49 8.04
C ARG A 168 15.12 44.59 9.43
N ALA A 169 14.93 43.58 10.27
CA ALA A 169 15.57 43.49 11.58
C ALA A 169 17.09 43.39 11.44
N LEU A 170 17.59 42.55 10.54
CA LEU A 170 19.02 42.37 10.30
C LEU A 170 19.69 43.64 9.78
N ARG A 171 19.04 44.41 8.89
CA ARG A 171 19.54 45.73 8.45
C ARG A 171 19.59 46.74 9.59
N SER A 172 18.57 46.77 10.45
CA SER A 172 18.52 47.67 11.62
C SER A 172 19.58 47.33 12.67
N VAL A 173 19.80 46.04 12.91
CA VAL A 173 20.83 45.56 13.82
C VAL A 173 22.22 45.84 13.23
N SER A 174 22.42 45.58 11.93
CA SER A 174 23.67 45.89 11.23
C SER A 174 24.03 47.37 11.30
N SER A 175 23.07 48.30 11.12
CA SER A 175 23.34 49.74 11.24
C SER A 175 23.78 50.16 12.65
N HIS A 176 23.32 49.46 13.69
CA HIS A 176 23.81 49.67 15.05
C HIS A 176 25.21 49.08 15.27
N PHE A 177 25.51 47.92 14.66
CA PHE A 177 26.83 47.29 14.74
C PHE A 177 27.94 48.05 14.01
N TYR A 178 27.63 48.83 12.97
CA TYR A 178 28.61 49.67 12.27
C TYR A 178 29.18 50.83 13.12
N LEU A 179 28.53 51.19 14.23
CA LEU A 179 28.98 52.22 15.16
C LEU A 179 29.66 51.67 16.42
N LEU A 180 29.65 50.35 16.65
CA LEU A 180 30.35 49.77 17.79
C LEU A 180 31.87 49.75 17.52
N PRO A 181 32.70 50.31 18.42
CA PRO A 181 34.15 50.27 18.23
C PRO A 181 34.58 48.80 18.20
N TYR A 182 35.13 48.36 17.06
CA TYR A 182 35.59 47.00 16.78
C TYR A 182 36.41 46.38 17.93
N LYS A 183 37.16 47.21 18.66
CA LYS A 183 37.92 46.85 19.87
C LYS A 183 37.05 46.29 21.01
N LYS A 184 35.84 46.82 21.24
CA LYS A 184 34.92 46.34 22.28
C LYS A 184 34.24 45.03 21.90
N MET A 185 33.97 44.81 20.61
CA MET A 185 33.42 43.54 20.13
C MET A 185 34.46 42.43 20.21
N LEU A 186 35.70 42.69 19.78
CA LEU A 186 36.81 41.74 19.96
C LEU A 186 37.02 41.38 21.43
N LEU A 187 36.97 42.37 22.33
CA LEU A 187 37.09 42.12 23.76
C LEU A 187 35.92 41.25 24.28
N ALA A 188 34.69 41.53 23.88
CA ALA A 188 33.54 40.73 24.27
C ALA A 188 33.62 39.29 23.74
N THR A 189 34.03 39.11 22.47
CA THR A 189 34.26 37.79 21.87
C THR A 189 35.41 37.05 22.56
N PHE A 190 36.50 37.74 22.91
CA PHE A 190 37.61 37.17 23.66
C PHE A 190 37.20 36.76 25.07
N LEU A 191 36.42 37.59 25.77
CA LEU A 191 35.88 37.26 27.10
C LEU A 191 34.91 36.08 27.02
N LEU A 192 34.03 36.03 26.03
CA LEU A 192 33.11 34.91 25.82
C LEU A 192 33.87 33.61 25.49
N TYR A 193 34.91 33.70 24.65
CA TYR A 193 35.81 32.59 24.35
C TYR A 193 36.52 32.10 25.62
N LEU A 194 37.04 33.01 26.44
CA LEU A 194 37.64 32.66 27.73
C LEU A 194 36.61 32.02 28.67
N VAL A 195 35.37 32.50 28.70
CA VAL A 195 34.29 31.91 29.49
C VAL A 195 34.01 30.48 29.03
N VAL A 196 33.79 30.25 27.73
CA VAL A 196 33.47 28.91 27.20
C VAL A 196 34.64 27.93 27.35
N VAL A 197 35.88 28.39 27.15
CA VAL A 197 37.08 27.53 27.20
C VAL A 197 37.61 27.34 28.63
N ARG A 198 37.40 28.29 29.55
CA ARG A 198 37.89 28.19 30.94
C ARG A 198 36.84 27.76 31.96
N LEU A 199 35.54 27.81 31.63
CA LEU A 199 34.47 27.27 32.49
C LEU A 199 34.02 25.86 32.08
N ASP A 200 34.78 25.16 31.23
CA ASP A 200 34.65 23.71 31.11
C ASP A 200 35.55 23.02 32.17
N PRO A 201 35.00 22.54 33.30
CA PRO A 201 35.77 21.88 34.35
C PRO A 201 36.27 20.47 33.94
N ALA A 202 36.06 20.04 32.70
CA ALA A 202 36.41 18.71 32.22
C ALA A 202 37.53 18.65 31.17
N SER A 203 38.27 19.74 30.89
CA SER A 203 39.45 19.67 30.00
C SER A 203 40.78 19.54 30.78
N PRO A 204 41.50 18.40 30.69
CA PRO A 204 42.75 18.18 31.40
C PRO A 204 43.91 18.91 30.74
N THR A 205 44.69 19.61 31.57
CA THR A 205 45.97 20.25 31.25
C THR A 205 46.98 19.22 30.75
N ALA A 206 47.11 19.06 29.43
CA ALA A 206 48.24 18.37 28.83
C ALA A 206 49.41 19.36 28.69
N LEU A 207 50.21 19.49 29.75
CA LEU A 207 51.59 19.97 29.66
C LEU A 207 52.49 18.73 29.49
N PRO A 208 53.09 18.47 28.32
CA PRO A 208 54.13 17.47 28.22
C PRO A 208 55.48 18.11 28.60
N PHE A 209 56.04 17.54 29.66
CA PHE A 209 57.43 17.55 30.08
C PHE A 209 58.43 17.46 28.90
N ILE A 210 59.49 18.29 28.90
CA ILE A 210 60.72 18.08 28.12
C ILE A 210 61.93 18.27 29.05
N TYR A 211 62.62 17.15 29.29
CA TYR A 211 64.03 16.92 29.70
C TYR A 211 64.58 17.52 31.01
N LYS A 212 64.99 16.65 31.95
CA LYS A 212 66.32 16.03 32.00
C LYS A 212 66.35 14.81 32.92
#